data_AF-A0A730PPH8-F1
#
_entry.id   AF-A0A730PPH8-F1
#
_cell.length_a   1.000
_cell.length_b   1.000
_cell.length_c   1.000
_cell.angle_alpha   90.00
_cell.angle_beta   90.00
_cell.angle_gamma   90.00
#
_symmetry.space_group_name_H-M   'P 1'
#
loop_
_entity.id
_entity.type
_entity.pdbx_description
1 polymer ?
#
loop_
_entity_poly.entity_id
_entity_poly.type
_entity_poly.pdbx_seq_one_letter_code
_entity_poly.pdbx_strand_id
1 'polypeptide(L)'
;MQKHKSLRKALINAVPQLRNNPDMLRLFADNGHTDSRLESSLSFEKVYVLNVVVTDFTGDLDLIFVPVQAWLREHQPDIMTTDDGREKGFTW
;
A
#
# COMPACT_ATOMS: atom_id res chain seq x y z
N MET A 1 -10.74 2.41 -2.03
CA MET A 1 -10.90 2.96 -0.65
C MET A 1 -10.78 1.92 0.47
N GLN A 2 -11.06 0.62 0.30
CA GLN A 2 -10.83 -0.32 1.42
C GLN A 2 -9.35 -0.67 1.64
N LYS A 3 -8.56 -0.73 0.56
CA LYS A 3 -7.12 -1.05 0.60
C LYS A 3 -6.30 -0.11 1.49
N HIS A 4 -6.51 1.22 1.44
CA HIS A 4 -5.80 2.17 2.31
C HIS A 4 -6.06 1.92 3.80
N LYS A 5 -7.31 1.60 4.18
CA LYS A 5 -7.66 1.33 5.58
C LYS A 5 -7.06 0.00 6.04
N SER A 6 -7.07 -1.00 5.16
CA SER A 6 -6.46 -2.31 5.42
C SER A 6 -4.95 -2.19 5.65
N LEU A 7 -4.23 -1.52 4.74
CA LEU A 7 -2.78 -1.32 4.89
C LEU A 7 -2.43 -0.51 6.15
N ARG A 8 -3.18 0.58 6.42
CA ARG A 8 -2.99 1.35 7.66
C ARG A 8 -3.17 0.48 8.89
N LYS A 9 -4.20 -0.37 8.91
CA LYS A 9 -4.47 -1.27 10.03
C LYS A 9 -3.37 -2.34 10.17
N ALA A 10 -2.88 -2.90 9.07
CA ALA A 10 -1.77 -3.86 9.08
C ALA A 10 -0.50 -3.23 9.67
N LEU A 11 -0.15 -2.01 9.25
CA LEU A 11 1.00 -1.26 9.77
C LEU A 11 0.86 -0.93 11.25
N ILE A 12 -0.30 -0.42 11.68
CA ILE A 12 -0.56 -0.10 13.10
C ILE A 12 -0.52 -1.36 13.97
N ASN A 13 -1.00 -2.49 13.47
CA ASN A 13 -0.98 -3.74 14.22
C ASN A 13 0.42 -4.35 14.31
N ALA A 14 1.24 -4.22 13.26
CA ALA A 14 2.58 -4.77 13.21
C ALA A 14 3.62 -3.91 13.94
N VAL A 15 3.43 -2.59 13.98
CA VAL A 15 4.43 -1.64 14.48
C VAL A 15 3.89 -0.88 15.71
N PRO A 16 4.33 -1.24 16.93
CA PRO A 16 3.85 -0.62 18.16
C PRO A 16 4.04 0.91 18.21
N GLN A 17 5.10 1.44 17.58
CA GLN A 17 5.35 2.88 17.52
C GLN A 17 4.24 3.62 16.75
N LEU A 18 3.79 3.08 15.62
CA LEU A 18 2.68 3.64 14.84
C LEU A 18 1.34 3.51 15.55
N ARG A 19 1.18 2.49 16.40
CA ARG A 19 0.00 2.34 17.25
C ARG A 19 -0.05 3.38 18.36
N ASN A 20 1.09 3.67 18.97
CA ASN A 20 1.20 4.64 20.06
C ASN A 20 1.10 6.09 19.55
N ASN A 21 1.51 6.34 18.30
CA ASN A 21 1.42 7.64 17.67
C ASN A 21 0.94 7.52 16.21
N PRO A 22 -0.39 7.43 15.98
CA PRO A 22 -0.97 7.19 14.65
C PRO A 22 -0.82 8.37 13.68
N ASP A 23 -0.44 9.55 14.17
CA ASP A 23 -0.21 10.76 13.37
C ASP A 23 1.13 10.71 12.60
N MET A 24 2.06 9.85 13.04
CA MET A 24 3.32 9.56 12.33
C MET A 24 3.07 8.87 10.99
N LEU A 25 1.93 8.20 10.82
CA LEU A 25 1.61 7.42 9.63
C LEU A 25 0.54 8.12 8.79
N ARG A 26 0.95 8.56 7.59
CA ARG A 26 0.06 9.15 6.58
C ARG A 26 0.03 8.28 5.34
N LEU A 27 -1.17 7.91 4.90
CA LEU A 27 -1.38 7.20 3.64
C LEU A 27 -2.25 8.05 2.73
N PHE A 28 -1.82 8.24 1.49
CA PHE A 28 -2.60 8.93 0.47
C PHE A 28 -2.46 8.22 -0.87
N ALA A 29 -3.57 8.15 -1.60
CA ALA A 29 -3.57 7.65 -2.97
C ALA A 29 -3.31 8.84 -3.90
N ASP A 30 -2.39 8.66 -4.84
CA ASP A 30 -2.02 9.66 -5.83
C ASP A 30 -1.94 9.02 -7.23
N ASN A 31 -1.91 9.84 -8.28
CA ASN A 31 -1.85 9.39 -9.69
C ASN A 31 -2.90 8.32 -10.03
N GLY A 32 -4.11 8.48 -9.50
CA GLY A 32 -5.21 7.53 -9.75
C GLY A 32 -5.85 7.75 -11.12
N HIS A 33 -5.96 6.69 -11.92
CA HIS A 33 -6.81 6.67 -13.11
C HIS A 33 -7.84 5.53 -13.02
N THR A 34 -8.99 5.74 -13.66
CA THR A 34 -10.02 4.71 -13.77
C THR A 34 -9.97 4.16 -15.19
N ASP A 35 -9.38 2.99 -15.37
CA ASP A 35 -9.41 2.30 -16.65
C ASP A 35 -10.78 1.63 -16.78
N SER A 36 -11.65 2.22 -17.60
CA SER A 36 -12.97 1.67 -17.92
C SER A 36 -12.91 1.11 -19.32
N ARG A 37 -12.97 -0.22 -19.46
CA ARG A 37 -13.14 -0.84 -20.78
C ARG A 37 -14.61 -0.78 -21.18
N LEU A 38 -14.87 -0.42 -22.43
CA LEU A 38 -16.21 -0.31 -23.00
C LEU A 38 -16.75 -1.71 -23.37
N GLU A 39 -16.76 -2.63 -22.40
CA GLU A 39 -17.42 -3.93 -22.52
C GLU A 39 -18.88 -3.85 -22.05
N SER A 40 -19.69 -4.82 -22.47
CA SER A 40 -21.09 -4.98 -22.05
C SER A 40 -21.27 -5.12 -20.53
N SER A 41 -20.17 -5.35 -19.80
CA SER A 41 -20.09 -5.39 -18.34
C SER A 41 -19.45 -4.10 -17.80
N LEU A 42 -19.96 -3.58 -16.68
CA LEU A 42 -19.40 -2.43 -15.95
C LEU A 42 -18.08 -2.79 -15.23
N SER A 43 -17.10 -3.29 -15.97
CA SER A 43 -15.78 -3.66 -15.46
C SER A 43 -14.86 -2.44 -15.53
N PHE A 44 -14.54 -1.87 -14.36
CA PHE A 44 -13.56 -0.79 -14.24
C PHE A 44 -12.44 -1.21 -13.28
N GLU A 45 -11.21 -0.87 -13.64
CA GLU A 45 -10.06 -1.05 -12.77
C GLU A 45 -9.64 0.30 -12.18
N LYS A 46 -9.36 0.30 -10.87
CA LYS A 46 -8.81 1.47 -10.18
C LYS A 46 -7.33 1.27 -10.00
N VAL A 47 -6.56 1.89 -10.88
CA VAL A 47 -5.10 1.95 -10.81
C VAL A 47 -4.71 3.25 -10.11
N TYR A 48 -3.91 3.16 -9.06
CA TYR A 48 -3.42 4.33 -8.32
C TYR A 48 -2.14 3.96 -7.58
N VAL A 49 -1.31 4.97 -7.33
CA VAL A 49 -0.12 4.85 -6.47
C VAL A 49 -0.55 5.09 -5.03
N LEU A 50 -0.18 4.20 -4.11
CA LEU A 50 -0.43 4.38 -2.69
C LEU A 50 0.85 4.80 -2.00
N ASN A 51 0.93 6.07 -1.63
CA ASN A 51 2.08 6.63 -0.92
C ASN A 51 1.90 6.43 0.59
N VAL A 52 2.94 5.91 1.23
CA VAL A 52 3.02 5.72 2.68
C VAL A 52 4.13 6.62 3.20
N VAL A 53 3.76 7.61 4.02
CA VAL A 53 4.71 8.53 4.65
C VAL A 53 4.72 8.23 6.14
N VAL A 54 5.93 7.95 6.63
CA VAL A 54 6.20 7.75 8.05
C VAL A 54 7.15 8.85 8.52
N THR A 55 6.75 9.63 9.52
CA THR A 55 7.59 10.67 10.13
C THR A 55 8.03 10.27 11.54
N ASP A 56 9.17 10.80 11.99
CA ASP A 56 9.67 10.69 13.37
C ASP A 56 9.90 9.24 13.85
N PHE A 57 9.99 8.28 12.93
CA PHE A 57 10.19 6.87 13.25
C PHE A 57 11.65 6.63 13.62
N THR A 58 11.86 6.03 14.79
CA THR A 58 13.20 5.84 15.38
C THR A 58 13.65 4.38 15.35
N GLY A 59 12.82 3.48 14.81
CA GLY A 59 13.15 2.06 14.64
C GLY A 59 13.80 1.75 13.30
N ASP A 60 14.06 0.46 13.08
CA ASP A 60 14.54 -0.07 11.80
C ASP A 60 13.44 0.01 10.73
N LEU A 61 13.77 0.52 9.54
CA LEU A 61 12.85 0.60 8.40
C LEU A 61 12.31 -0.76 7.98
N ASP A 62 13.05 -1.85 8.24
CA ASP A 62 12.59 -3.21 8.01
C ASP A 62 11.31 -3.54 8.79
N LEU A 63 11.09 -2.90 9.94
CA LEU A 63 9.85 -3.02 10.71
C LEU A 63 8.64 -2.44 9.98
N ILE A 64 8.84 -1.53 9.02
CA ILE A 64 7.80 -1.01 8.14
C ILE A 64 7.72 -1.84 6.86
N PHE A 65 8.86 -2.18 6.26
CA PHE A 65 8.89 -2.87 4.96
C PHE A 65 8.33 -4.29 5.03
N VAL A 66 8.64 -5.05 6.09
CA VAL A 66 8.13 -6.42 6.27
C VAL A 66 6.59 -6.46 6.28
N PRO A 67 5.87 -5.68 7.12
CA PRO A 67 4.40 -5.70 7.10
C PRO A 67 3.80 -5.14 5.82
N VAL A 68 4.44 -4.20 5.12
CA VAL A 68 3.97 -3.76 3.80
C VAL A 68 4.05 -4.90 2.79
N GLN A 69 5.19 -5.60 2.71
CA GLN A 69 5.37 -6.74 1.82
C GLN A 69 4.42 -7.89 2.15
N ALA A 70 4.22 -8.20 3.43
CA ALA A 70 3.24 -9.20 3.87
C ALA A 70 1.82 -8.82 3.40
N TRP A 71 1.44 -7.56 3.57
CA TRP A 71 0.13 -7.08 3.13
C TRP A 71 -0.03 -7.11 1.60
N LEU A 72 1.01 -6.71 0.86
CA LEU A 72 1.04 -6.75 -0.61
C LEU A 72 0.88 -8.18 -1.12
N ARG A 73 1.56 -9.16 -0.50
CA ARG A 73 1.42 -10.57 -0.85
C ARG A 73 -0.03 -11.06 -0.77
N GLU A 74 -0.77 -10.65 0.26
CA GLU A 74 -2.16 -11.07 0.47
C GLU A 74 -3.16 -10.32 -0.42
N HIS A 75 -2.94 -9.03 -0.67
CA HIS A 75 -3.94 -8.17 -1.30
C HIS A 75 -3.63 -7.85 -2.77
N GLN A 76 -2.37 -7.89 -3.19
CA GLN A 76 -1.86 -7.55 -4.53
C GLN A 76 -0.63 -8.41 -4.89
N PRO A 77 -0.78 -9.74 -4.98
CA PRO A 77 0.34 -10.63 -5.29
C PRO A 77 0.99 -10.33 -6.65
N ASP A 78 0.22 -9.76 -7.59
CA ASP A 78 0.68 -9.39 -8.94
C ASP A 78 1.86 -8.41 -8.94
N ILE A 79 1.93 -7.52 -7.93
CA ILE A 79 3.05 -6.61 -7.73
C ILE A 79 4.34 -7.39 -7.45
N MET A 80 4.26 -8.57 -6.83
CA MET A 80 5.44 -9.37 -6.49
C MET A 80 5.78 -10.44 -7.54
N THR A 81 4.84 -10.79 -8.41
CA THR A 81 4.99 -11.88 -9.39
C THR A 81 5.29 -11.41 -10.81
N THR A 82 4.91 -10.18 -11.17
CA THR A 82 5.17 -9.61 -12.50
C THR A 82 6.51 -8.89 -12.55
N ASP A 83 7.17 -8.91 -13.71
CA ASP A 83 8.46 -8.23 -13.91
C ASP A 83 8.31 -6.72 -13.67
N ASP A 84 7.28 -6.11 -14.25
CA ASP A 84 6.93 -4.70 -14.06
C ASP A 84 6.56 -4.37 -12.60
N GLY A 85 5.83 -5.26 -11.93
CA GLY A 85 5.51 -5.13 -10.51
C GLY A 85 6.74 -5.16 -9.60
N ARG A 86 7.73 -6.02 -9.89
CA ARG A 86 8.97 -6.09 -9.11
C ARG A 86 9.83 -4.84 -9.28
N GLU A 87 9.85 -4.23 -10.46
CA GLU A 87 10.61 -3.02 -10.72
C GLU A 87 9.91 -1.74 -10.23
N LYS A 88 8.58 -1.67 -10.31
CA LYS A 88 7.82 -0.41 -10.10
C LYS A 88 6.75 -0.46 -9.01
N GLY A 89 6.36 -1.65 -8.56
CA GLY A 89 5.19 -1.83 -7.71
C GLY A 89 5.42 -1.57 -6.23
N PHE A 90 6.66 -1.61 -5.75
CA PHE A 90 7.04 -1.12 -4.43
C PHE A 90 8.33 -0.31 -4.52
N THR A 91 8.23 1.00 -4.25
CA THR A 91 9.34 1.96 -4.29
C THR A 91 9.39 2.75 -2.98
N TRP A 92 10.59 3.13 -2.54
CA TRP A 92 10.85 3.83 -1.27
C TRP A 92 11.92 4.90 -1.43
#